data_AF-A0A962MSP5-F1
#
_entry.id   AF-A0A962MSP5-F1
#
_cell.length_a   1.000
_cell.length_b   1.000
_cell.length_c   1.000
_cell.angle_alpha   90.00
_cell.angle_beta   90.00
_cell.angle_gamma   90.00
#
_symmetry.space_group_name_H-M   'P 1'
#
loop_
_entity.id
_entity.type
_entity.pdbx_description
1 polymer ?
#
loop_
_entity_poly.entity_id
_entity_poly.type
_entity_poly.pdbx_seq_one_letter_code
_entity_poly.pdbx_strand_id
1 'polypeptide(L)'
;MDQHKEIAAAINKAAVDNGKLIETGFDSLRTLAIAKDAPQVQVDEMRLAFMAGAQHLWGAMMDFLDPGVDETPADLMRMKSIQDELDRWEQKIRLRIEPTKGGG
;
A
#
# COMPACT_ATOMS: atom_id res chain seq x y z
N MET A 1 -1.56 -22.78 -7.64
CA MET A 1 -1.55 -21.41 -7.12
C MET A 1 -0.10 -20.91 -7.15
N ASP A 2 0.12 -19.62 -7.31
CA ASP A 2 1.43 -19.02 -7.60
C ASP A 2 2.28 -18.93 -6.32
N GLN A 3 3.41 -19.65 -6.27
CA GLN A 3 4.29 -19.77 -5.10
C GLN A 3 4.74 -18.39 -4.56
N HIS A 4 4.84 -17.39 -5.43
CA HIS A 4 5.20 -16.02 -5.04
C HIS A 4 4.14 -15.35 -4.17
N LYS A 5 2.85 -15.64 -4.40
CA LYS A 5 1.75 -15.09 -3.59
C LYS A 5 1.71 -15.68 -2.18
N GLU A 6 1.99 -16.97 -2.05
CA GLU A 6 2.04 -17.64 -0.74
C GLU A 6 3.18 -17.11 0.12
N ILE A 7 4.35 -16.88 -0.47
CA ILE A 7 5.49 -16.28 0.23
C ILE A 7 5.17 -14.84 0.65
N ALA A 8 4.60 -14.02 -0.23
CA ALA A 8 4.20 -12.66 0.09
C ALA A 8 3.16 -12.61 1.23
N ALA A 9 2.17 -13.49 1.21
CA ALA A 9 1.17 -13.61 2.27
C ALA A 9 1.81 -14.02 3.61
N ALA A 10 2.76 -14.94 3.60
CA ALA A 10 3.48 -15.36 4.80
C ALA A 10 4.35 -14.23 5.39
N ILE A 11 5.03 -13.45 4.55
CA ILE A 11 5.79 -12.27 4.95
C ILE A 11 4.87 -11.24 5.59
N ASN A 12 3.74 -10.92 4.94
CA ASN A 12 2.77 -9.97 5.48
C ASN A 12 2.21 -10.44 6.83
N LYS A 13 1.86 -11.72 6.94
CA LYS A 13 1.38 -12.29 8.20
C LYS A 13 2.42 -12.14 9.31
N ALA A 14 3.68 -12.54 9.06
CA ALA A 14 4.75 -12.39 10.03
C ALA A 14 5.00 -10.91 10.39
N ALA A 15 4.87 -9.99 9.43
CA ALA A 15 5.01 -8.57 9.68
C ALA A 15 3.87 -8.03 10.57
N VAL A 16 2.63 -8.47 10.37
CA VAL A 16 1.50 -8.15 11.27
C VAL A 16 1.76 -8.67 12.67
N ASP A 17 2.11 -9.95 12.80
CA ASP A 17 2.30 -10.62 14.10
C ASP A 17 3.43 -9.96 14.92
N ASN A 18 4.43 -9.37 14.26
CA ASN A 18 5.54 -8.66 14.90
C ASN A 18 5.33 -7.13 15.03
N GLY A 19 4.15 -6.60 14.65
CA GLY A 19 3.87 -5.17 14.70
C GLY A 19 4.67 -4.32 13.71
N LYS A 20 5.13 -4.93 12.61
CA LYS A 20 6.02 -4.32 11.60
C LYS A 20 5.41 -4.19 10.21
N LEU A 21 4.10 -4.41 10.05
CA LEU A 21 3.42 -4.36 8.75
C LEU A 21 3.77 -3.11 7.93
N ILE A 22 3.72 -1.93 8.55
CA ILE A 22 3.97 -0.66 7.85
C ILE A 22 5.46 -0.51 7.49
N GLU A 23 6.38 -0.92 8.37
CA GLU A 23 7.82 -0.90 8.06
C GLU A 23 8.17 -1.84 6.90
N THR A 24 7.63 -3.07 6.92
CA THR A 24 7.81 -4.03 5.83
C THR A 24 7.19 -3.54 4.52
N GLY A 25 6.08 -2.78 4.60
CA GLY A 25 5.51 -2.08 3.44
C GLY A 25 6.49 -1.05 2.86
N PHE A 26 7.16 -0.27 3.69
CA PHE A 26 8.19 0.67 3.23
C PHE A 26 9.41 -0.06 2.65
N ASP A 27 9.87 -1.15 3.25
CA ASP A 27 11.00 -1.94 2.72
C ASP A 27 10.67 -2.48 1.30
N SER A 28 9.42 -2.86 1.08
CA SER A 28 8.92 -3.26 -0.24
C SER A 28 8.94 -2.08 -1.22
N LEU A 29 8.47 -0.90 -0.81
CA LEU A 29 8.54 0.33 -1.63
C LEU A 29 10.00 0.67 -1.98
N ARG A 30 10.92 0.62 -1.01
CA ARG A 30 12.35 0.89 -1.19
C ARG A 30 12.98 -0.05 -2.23
N THR A 31 12.57 -1.31 -2.23
CA THR A 31 13.08 -2.34 -3.12
C THR A 31 12.52 -2.20 -4.53
N LEU A 32 11.23 -1.88 -4.66
CA LEU A 32 10.51 -1.92 -5.93
C LEU A 32 10.52 -0.59 -6.69
N ALA A 33 10.55 0.55 -5.98
CA ALA A 33 10.27 1.86 -6.58
C ALA A 33 11.37 2.92 -6.36
N ILE A 34 12.17 2.80 -5.31
CA ILE A 34 13.24 3.77 -5.02
C ILE A 34 14.54 3.29 -5.66
N ALA A 35 15.22 4.17 -6.42
CA ALA A 35 16.50 3.86 -7.05
C ALA A 35 17.51 3.32 -6.02
N LYS A 36 18.30 2.31 -6.38
CA LYS A 36 19.22 1.64 -5.45
C LYS A 36 20.27 2.60 -4.91
N ASP A 37 20.71 3.52 -5.74
CA ASP A 37 21.70 4.57 -5.51
C ASP A 37 21.08 5.92 -5.09
N ALA A 38 19.78 5.95 -4.79
CA ALA A 38 19.14 7.15 -4.26
C ALA A 38 19.90 7.69 -3.03
N PRO A 39 20.17 9.00 -2.94
CA PRO A 39 20.78 9.60 -1.76
C PRO A 39 19.99 9.30 -0.49
N GLN A 40 20.67 9.13 0.64
CA GLN A 40 20.01 8.77 1.90
C GLN A 40 18.89 9.74 2.29
N VAL A 41 19.09 11.04 2.06
CA VAL A 41 18.06 12.06 2.30
C VAL A 41 16.77 11.79 1.52
N GLN A 42 16.85 11.32 0.27
CA GLN A 42 15.66 10.97 -0.51
C GLN A 42 14.95 9.75 0.10
N VAL A 43 15.71 8.75 0.54
CA VAL A 43 15.16 7.56 1.18
C VAL A 43 14.44 7.93 2.49
N ASP A 44 15.04 8.81 3.29
CA ASP A 44 14.48 9.25 4.57
C ASP A 44 13.20 10.07 4.37
N GLU A 45 13.20 11.02 3.43
CA GLU A 45 12.00 11.80 3.10
C GLU A 45 10.86 10.93 2.55
N MET A 46 11.19 9.93 1.71
CA MET A 46 10.20 8.97 1.21
C MET A 46 9.66 8.08 2.34
N ARG A 47 10.50 7.69 3.31
CA ARG A 47 10.06 6.94 4.49
C ARG A 47 9.12 7.78 5.33
N LEU A 48 9.46 9.04 5.56
CA LEU A 48 8.61 9.97 6.30
C LEU A 48 7.24 10.12 5.63
N ALA A 49 7.21 10.37 4.33
CA ALA A 49 5.97 10.51 3.56
C ALA A 49 5.11 9.23 3.61
N PHE A 50 5.73 8.05 3.48
CA PHE A 50 5.04 6.77 3.55
C PHE A 50 4.40 6.53 4.93
N MET A 51 5.17 6.77 6.01
CA MET A 51 4.69 6.60 7.38
C MET A 51 3.56 7.60 7.71
N ALA A 52 3.71 8.86 7.30
CA ALA A 52 2.66 9.88 7.49
C ALA A 52 1.37 9.52 6.75
N GLY A 53 1.48 9.02 5.51
CA GLY A 53 0.33 8.53 4.74
C GLY A 53 -0.34 7.32 5.39
N ALA A 54 0.44 6.35 5.88
CA ALA A 54 -0.08 5.20 6.61
C ALA A 54 -0.79 5.60 7.92
N GLN A 55 -0.21 6.52 8.67
CA GLN A 55 -0.83 7.06 9.89
C GLN A 55 -2.15 7.77 9.58
N HIS A 56 -2.20 8.57 8.52
CA HIS A 56 -3.42 9.25 8.09
C HIS A 56 -4.52 8.25 7.71
N LEU A 57 -4.20 7.25 6.87
CA LEU A 57 -5.17 6.22 6.48
C LEU A 57 -5.69 5.44 7.68
N TRP A 58 -4.79 5.02 8.58
CA TRP A 58 -5.17 4.32 9.80
C TRP A 58 -6.11 5.15 10.67
N GLY A 59 -5.77 6.41 10.91
CA GLY A 59 -6.64 7.33 11.67
C GLY A 59 -8.02 7.47 11.04
N ALA A 60 -8.07 7.69 9.72
CA ALA A 60 -9.33 7.78 8.99
C ALA A 60 -10.18 6.51 9.14
N MET A 61 -9.58 5.32 9.01
CA MET A 61 -10.29 4.05 9.20
C MET A 61 -10.87 3.92 10.60
N MET A 62 -10.09 4.26 11.63
CA MET A 62 -10.56 4.20 13.02
C MET A 62 -11.69 5.19 13.32
N ASP A 63 -11.81 6.28 12.56
CA ASP A 63 -12.85 7.29 12.74
C ASP A 63 -14.20 6.92 12.08
N PHE A 64 -14.19 6.25 10.93
CA PHE A 64 -15.41 5.95 10.17
C PHE A 64 -15.93 4.52 10.31
N LEU A 65 -15.11 3.58 10.79
CA LEU A 65 -15.55 2.21 11.03
C LEU A 65 -16.48 2.19 12.24
N ASP A 66 -17.65 1.57 12.09
CA ASP A 66 -18.64 1.53 13.16
C ASP A 66 -18.09 0.75 14.37
N PRO A 67 -18.36 1.19 15.61
CA PRO A 67 -17.86 0.52 16.80
C PRO A 67 -18.52 -0.86 16.96
N GLY A 68 -17.72 -1.93 16.97
CA GLY A 68 -18.23 -3.30 17.07
C GLY A 68 -17.13 -4.34 16.85
N VAL A 69 -17.50 -5.62 16.98
CA VAL A 69 -16.61 -6.75 16.67
C VAL A 69 -16.80 -7.23 15.23
N ASP A 70 -17.99 -7.02 14.67
CA ASP A 70 -18.36 -7.42 13.32
C ASP A 70 -18.48 -6.20 12.41
N GLU A 71 -18.00 -6.33 11.18
CA GLU A 71 -18.12 -5.31 10.14
C GLU A 71 -19.60 -5.11 9.75
N THR A 72 -20.06 -3.86 9.69
CA THR A 72 -21.41 -3.54 9.22
C THR A 72 -21.48 -3.51 7.68
N PRO A 73 -22.68 -3.59 7.07
CA PRO A 73 -22.83 -3.34 5.64
C PRO A 73 -22.29 -1.97 5.19
N ALA A 74 -22.32 -0.97 6.08
CA ALA A 74 -21.76 0.34 5.79
C ALA A 74 -20.22 0.31 5.79
N ASP A 75 -19.60 -0.42 6.72
CA ASP A 75 -18.15 -0.61 6.76
C ASP A 75 -17.64 -1.30 5.50
N LEU A 76 -18.30 -2.39 5.09
CA LEU A 76 -17.98 -3.11 3.84
C LEU A 76 -18.08 -2.20 2.62
N MET A 77 -19.09 -1.32 2.55
CA MET A 77 -19.24 -0.36 1.47
C MET A 77 -18.12 0.69 1.48
N ARG A 78 -17.71 1.17 2.66
CA ARG A 78 -16.58 2.13 2.81
C ARG A 78 -15.25 1.47 2.42
N MET A 79 -14.99 0.24 2.87
CA MET A 79 -13.81 -0.55 2.48
C MET A 79 -13.76 -0.80 0.97
N LYS A 80 -14.90 -1.16 0.36
CA LYS A 80 -15.00 -1.27 -1.10
C LYS A 80 -14.67 0.05 -1.79
N SER A 81 -15.14 1.18 -1.25
CA SER A 81 -14.88 2.49 -1.84
C SER A 81 -13.38 2.83 -1.85
N ILE A 82 -12.65 2.44 -0.80
CA ILE A 82 -11.19 2.55 -0.73
C ILE A 82 -10.53 1.66 -1.78
N GLN A 83 -10.95 0.40 -1.91
CA GLN A 83 -10.43 -0.50 -2.95
C GLN A 83 -10.65 0.07 -4.36
N ASP A 84 -11.87 0.56 -4.64
CA ASP A 84 -12.19 1.15 -5.94
C ASP A 84 -11.33 2.40 -6.22
N GLU A 85 -10.96 3.17 -5.20
CA GLU A 85 -10.05 4.31 -5.34
C GLU A 85 -8.62 3.87 -5.70
N LEU A 86 -8.10 2.85 -5.01
CA LEU A 86 -6.79 2.29 -5.29
C LEU A 86 -6.72 1.68 -6.68
N ASP A 87 -7.77 0.97 -7.11
CA ASP A 87 -7.86 0.40 -8.46
C ASP A 87 -7.83 1.50 -9.52
N ARG A 88 -8.60 2.60 -9.32
CA ARG A 88 -8.58 3.76 -10.22
C ARG A 88 -7.18 4.40 -10.28
N TRP A 89 -6.51 4.50 -9.15
CA TRP A 89 -5.15 5.03 -9.10
C TRP A 89 -4.15 4.12 -9.83
N GLU A 90 -4.21 2.80 -9.63
CA GLU A 90 -3.37 1.83 -10.32
C GLU A 90 -3.53 1.95 -11.84
N GLN A 91 -4.77 2.03 -12.35
CA GLN A 91 -5.02 2.21 -13.77
C GLN A 91 -4.39 3.51 -14.30
N LYS A 92 -4.49 4.61 -13.56
CA LYS A 92 -3.87 5.89 -13.92
C LYS A 92 -2.34 5.79 -14.00
N ILE A 93 -1.73 5.07 -13.06
CA ILE A 93 -0.27 4.88 -13.04
C ILE A 93 0.17 3.95 -14.17
N ARG A 94 -0.53 2.85 -14.41
CA ARG A 94 -0.27 1.94 -15.53
C ARG A 94 -0.21 2.70 -16.87
N LEU A 95 -1.18 3.56 -17.14
CA LEU A 95 -1.21 4.40 -18.34
C LEU A 95 -0.01 5.37 -18.46
N ARG A 96 0.61 5.75 -17.34
CA ARG A 96 1.78 6.64 -17.32
C ARG A 96 3.10 5.90 -17.54
N ILE A 97 3.18 4.63 -17.14
CA ILE A 97 4.41 3.83 -17.16
C ILE A 97 4.47 2.88 -18.37
N GLU A 98 3.34 2.51 -18.97
CA GLU A 98 3.32 1.76 -20.21
C GLU A 98 3.79 2.64 -21.37
N PRO A 99 4.84 2.25 -22.12
CA PRO A 99 5.28 3.01 -23.28
C PRO A 99 4.17 3.01 -24.33
N THR A 100 3.76 4.18 -24.80
CA THR A 100 2.88 4.33 -25.96
C THR A 100 3.51 3.56 -27.12
N LYS A 101 3.00 2.38 -27.46
CA LYS A 101 3.39 1.67 -28.69
C LYS A 101 2.88 2.49 -29.87
N GLY A 102 3.70 3.41 -30.36
CA GLY A 102 3.38 4.22 -31.54
C GLY A 102 4.53 5.12 -31.98
N GLY A 103 5.18 4.74 -33.08
CA GLY A 103 5.92 5.65 -33.97
C GLY A 103 7.43 5.40 -34.04
N GLY A 104 7.85 4.54 -34.98
CA GLY A 104 9.25 4.31 -35.38
C GLY A 104 9.33 3.22 -36.44
#